data_AF-A0A246I8D3-F1
#
_entry.id   AF-A0A246I8D3-F1
#
_cell.length_a   1.000
_cell.length_b   1.000
_cell.length_c   1.000
_cell.angle_alpha   90.00
_cell.angle_beta   90.00
_cell.angle_gamma   90.00
#
_symmetry.space_group_name_H-M   'P 1'
#
loop_
_entity.id
_entity.type
_entity.pdbx_description
1 polymer ?
#
loop_
_entity_poly.entity_id
_entity_poly.type
_entity_poly.pdbx_seq_one_letter_code
_entity_poly.pdbx_strand_id
1 'polypeptide(L)'
;MPAKRTAPSTAPTLLSGGNPQIAKGEGDAPVQAYIAAMPDWKRAIGARLDALIEQAVPGVHKAVKWNSPMYAVAPGEGWFLSFHCFTRYIKVAFFRGAALAPVPPEPSRSANTRYLHIFEDAPLDETQFRDWVRQVAALPGERM
;
A
#
# COMPACT_ATOMS: atom_id res chain seq x y z
N MET A 1 25.11 -38.21 7.97
CA MET A 1 24.28 -37.71 6.86
C MET A 1 24.29 -36.19 6.92
N PRO A 2 24.95 -35.46 5.99
CA PRO A 2 24.87 -34.01 6.01
C PRO A 2 23.48 -33.56 5.54
N ALA A 3 22.88 -32.62 6.28
CA ALA A 3 21.59 -32.04 5.97
C ALA A 3 21.63 -31.30 4.62
N LYS A 4 20.63 -31.56 3.77
CA LYS A 4 20.47 -30.95 2.46
C LYS A 4 20.15 -29.47 2.64
N ARG A 5 21.12 -28.60 2.35
CA ARG A 5 20.95 -27.14 2.36
C ARG A 5 20.02 -26.75 1.21
N THR A 6 18.76 -26.42 1.52
CA THR A 6 17.80 -25.88 0.56
C THR A 6 18.38 -24.60 -0.05
N ALA A 7 18.34 -24.49 -1.38
CA ALA A 7 18.72 -23.26 -2.06
C ALA A 7 17.86 -22.09 -1.55
N PRO A 8 18.43 -20.87 -1.38
CA PRO A 8 17.63 -19.73 -0.97
C PRO A 8 16.52 -19.50 -1.98
N SER A 9 15.28 -19.41 -1.51
CA SER A 9 14.16 -18.95 -2.32
C SER A 9 14.50 -17.54 -2.81
N THR A 10 14.41 -17.31 -4.12
CA THR A 10 14.56 -15.99 -4.74
C THR A 10 13.45 -15.01 -4.33
N ALA A 11 12.37 -15.51 -3.72
CA ALA A 11 11.30 -14.70 -3.17
C ALA A 11 11.71 -14.09 -1.81
N PRO A 12 11.41 -12.81 -1.56
CA PRO A 12 11.71 -12.16 -0.30
C PRO A 12 10.93 -12.79 0.86
N THR A 13 11.51 -12.70 2.06
CA THR A 13 10.89 -13.16 3.30
C THR A 13 9.55 -12.44 3.53
N LEU A 14 8.55 -13.17 4.05
CA LEU A 14 7.30 -12.56 4.53
C LEU A 14 7.35 -12.37 6.04
N LEU A 15 6.97 -11.18 6.50
CA LEU A 15 6.79 -10.88 7.92
C LEU A 15 5.49 -11.49 8.45
N SER A 16 5.27 -11.34 9.77
CA SER A 16 3.98 -11.68 10.37
C SER A 16 2.83 -10.99 9.63
N GLY A 17 1.74 -11.73 9.40
CA GLY A 17 0.62 -11.25 8.59
C GLY A 17 0.81 -11.38 7.07
N GLY A 18 1.93 -11.93 6.60
CA GLY A 18 2.20 -12.13 5.18
C GLY A 18 2.70 -10.88 4.45
N ASN A 19 3.19 -9.88 5.19
CA ASN A 19 3.70 -8.64 4.62
C ASN A 19 5.10 -8.84 3.99
N PRO A 20 5.30 -8.57 2.68
CA PRO A 20 6.59 -8.73 2.02
C PRO A 20 7.70 -7.91 2.67
N GLN A 21 8.82 -8.52 3.04
CA GLN A 21 9.99 -7.83 3.56
C GLN A 21 10.84 -7.25 2.42
N ILE A 22 10.71 -5.94 2.18
CA ILE A 22 11.42 -5.23 1.11
C ILE A 22 12.24 -4.11 1.73
N ALA A 23 13.50 -4.02 1.31
CA ALA A 23 14.40 -2.97 1.76
C ALA A 23 13.83 -1.57 1.43
N LYS A 24 14.12 -0.59 2.29
CA LYS A 24 13.75 0.80 2.02
C LYS A 24 14.34 1.23 0.67
N GLY A 25 13.51 1.83 -0.17
CA GLY A 25 13.92 2.32 -1.48
C GLY A 25 12.93 3.33 -2.02
N GLU A 26 13.41 4.19 -2.91
CA GLU A 26 12.61 5.22 -3.60
C GLU A 26 12.32 4.79 -5.04
N GLY A 27 11.22 5.28 -5.59
CA GLY A 27 10.78 5.01 -6.95
C GLY A 27 9.88 3.78 -7.11
N ASP A 28 9.59 3.45 -8.35
CA ASP A 28 8.65 2.39 -8.72
C ASP A 28 9.19 0.98 -8.44
N ALA A 29 10.46 0.73 -8.76
CA ALA A 29 11.08 -0.58 -8.63
C ALA A 29 10.90 -1.26 -7.24
N PRO A 30 11.13 -0.60 -6.09
CA PRO A 30 10.90 -1.22 -4.78
C PRO A 30 9.41 -1.50 -4.51
N VAL A 31 8.50 -0.67 -5.02
CA VAL A 31 7.05 -0.90 -4.91
C VAL A 31 6.61 -2.10 -5.76
N GLN A 32 7.11 -2.22 -6.99
CA GLN A 32 6.84 -3.39 -7.83
C GLN A 32 7.42 -4.67 -7.22
N ALA A 33 8.60 -4.61 -6.61
CA ALA A 33 9.18 -5.74 -5.90
C ALA A 33 8.30 -6.16 -4.69
N TYR A 34 7.75 -5.18 -3.96
CA TYR A 34 6.78 -5.45 -2.89
C TYR A 34 5.53 -6.12 -3.44
N ILE A 35 4.92 -5.57 -4.49
CA ILE A 35 3.69 -6.13 -5.11
C ILE A 35 3.93 -7.54 -5.63
N ALA A 36 5.05 -7.77 -6.31
CA ALA A 36 5.42 -9.09 -6.83
C ALA A 36 5.56 -10.15 -5.74
N ALA A 37 5.93 -9.73 -4.54
CA ALA A 37 6.10 -10.59 -3.37
C ALA A 37 4.86 -10.72 -2.49
N MET A 38 3.80 -9.95 -2.73
CA MET A 38 2.54 -10.10 -1.98
C MET A 38 1.99 -11.53 -2.18
N PRO A 39 1.52 -12.19 -1.12
CA PRO A 39 1.06 -13.57 -1.22
C PRO A 39 -0.34 -13.67 -1.84
N ASP A 40 -0.57 -14.76 -2.57
CA ASP A 40 -1.90 -15.20 -3.02
C ASP A 40 -2.68 -14.11 -3.79
N TRP A 41 -3.99 -13.98 -3.50
CA TRP A 41 -4.88 -12.97 -4.07
C TRP A 41 -4.40 -11.53 -3.84
N LYS A 42 -3.59 -11.29 -2.80
CA LYS A 42 -3.14 -9.96 -2.44
C LYS A 42 -2.23 -9.35 -3.50
N ARG A 43 -1.49 -10.17 -4.27
CA ARG A 43 -0.68 -9.68 -5.39
C ARG A 43 -1.52 -9.01 -6.47
N ALA A 44 -2.63 -9.64 -6.86
CA ALA A 44 -3.52 -9.11 -7.88
C ALA A 44 -4.15 -7.79 -7.42
N ILE A 45 -4.60 -7.73 -6.16
CA ILE A 45 -5.14 -6.50 -5.57
C ILE A 45 -4.05 -5.43 -5.41
N GLY A 46 -2.84 -5.77 -4.97
CA GLY A 46 -1.72 -4.83 -4.86
C GLY A 46 -1.36 -4.18 -6.19
N ALA A 47 -1.28 -4.96 -7.26
CA ALA A 47 -1.08 -4.45 -8.62
C ALA A 47 -2.25 -3.56 -9.06
N ARG A 48 -3.49 -3.91 -8.68
CA ARG A 48 -4.66 -3.10 -9.01
C ARG A 48 -4.66 -1.77 -8.27
N LEU A 49 -4.32 -1.75 -6.98
CA LEU A 49 -4.20 -0.55 -6.17
C LEU A 49 -3.17 0.40 -6.77
N ASP A 50 -1.97 -0.09 -7.09
CA ASP A 50 -0.90 0.70 -7.69
C ASP A 50 -1.35 1.35 -9.00
N ALA A 51 -1.93 0.57 -9.91
CA ALA A 51 -2.44 1.09 -11.19
C ALA A 51 -3.54 2.14 -11.00
N LEU A 52 -4.46 1.95 -10.04
CA LEU A 52 -5.51 2.94 -9.75
C LEU A 52 -4.94 4.22 -9.15
N ILE A 53 -3.88 4.13 -8.35
CA ILE A 53 -3.19 5.30 -7.79
C ILE A 53 -2.47 6.08 -8.89
N GLU A 54 -1.74 5.41 -9.77
CA GLU A 54 -1.06 6.05 -10.92
C GLU A 54 -2.05 6.73 -11.88
N GLN A 55 -3.21 6.11 -12.12
CA GLN A 55 -4.27 6.71 -12.94
C GLN A 55 -4.86 7.96 -12.28
N ALA A 56 -5.01 7.95 -10.95
CA ALA A 56 -5.56 9.08 -10.21
C ALA A 56 -4.56 10.23 -10.06
N VAL A 57 -3.27 9.92 -9.96
CA VAL A 57 -2.17 10.88 -9.78
C VAL A 57 -1.04 10.54 -10.77
N PRO A 58 -1.10 11.05 -12.02
CA PRO A 58 -0.04 10.84 -12.98
C PRO A 58 1.30 11.38 -12.46
N GLY A 59 2.35 10.54 -12.51
CA GLY A 59 3.68 10.90 -12.00
C GLY A 59 3.82 10.80 -10.47
N VAL A 60 2.89 10.09 -9.79
CA VAL A 60 2.93 9.86 -8.34
C VAL A 60 4.32 9.41 -7.88
N HIS A 61 4.79 10.02 -6.81
CA HIS A 61 6.04 9.64 -6.15
C HIS A 61 5.81 8.41 -5.27
N LYS A 62 6.63 7.38 -5.47
CA LYS A 62 6.52 6.08 -4.82
C LYS A 62 7.77 5.78 -3.99
N ALA A 63 7.59 5.04 -2.90
CA ALA A 63 8.67 4.49 -2.11
C ALA A 63 8.23 3.24 -1.34
N VAL A 64 9.19 2.46 -0.85
CA VAL A 64 8.98 1.53 0.27
C VAL A 64 9.64 2.12 1.50
N LYS A 65 8.87 2.39 2.55
CA LYS A 65 9.35 2.84 3.88
C LYS A 65 8.68 2.03 4.96
N TRP A 66 9.42 1.70 6.03
CA TRP A 66 8.96 0.82 7.11
C TRP A 66 8.25 -0.44 6.60
N ASN A 67 8.80 -1.01 5.53
CA ASN A 67 8.30 -2.24 4.92
C ASN A 67 6.86 -2.14 4.37
N SER A 68 6.47 -0.96 3.90
CA SER A 68 5.16 -0.70 3.27
C SER A 68 5.35 0.24 2.06
N PRO A 69 4.62 0.02 0.95
CA PRO A 69 4.51 1.01 -0.11
C PRO A 69 3.94 2.33 0.40
N MET A 70 4.51 3.43 -0.06
CA MET A 70 4.14 4.80 0.27
C MET A 70 3.98 5.61 -1.02
N TYR A 71 2.96 6.47 -1.05
CA TYR A 71 2.62 7.30 -2.20
C TYR A 71 2.51 8.76 -1.79
N ALA A 72 3.10 9.64 -2.59
CA ALA A 72 3.14 11.09 -2.43
C ALA A 72 2.88 11.75 -3.78
N VAL A 73 2.34 12.97 -3.79
CA VAL A 73 2.06 13.69 -5.05
C VAL A 73 3.35 14.06 -5.78
N ALA A 74 4.39 14.44 -5.04
CA ALA A 74 5.72 14.72 -5.54
C ALA A 74 6.76 14.48 -4.43
N PRO A 75 8.06 14.37 -4.77
CA PRO A 75 9.12 14.32 -3.77
C PRO A 75 9.06 15.53 -2.81
N GLY A 76 9.05 15.28 -1.51
CA GLY A 76 9.05 16.33 -0.48
C GLY A 76 7.67 16.85 -0.04
N GLU A 77 6.60 16.53 -0.77
CA GLU A 77 5.21 16.97 -0.46
C GLU A 77 4.54 16.18 0.68
N GLY A 78 5.23 15.17 1.21
CA GLY A 78 4.69 14.25 2.21
C GLY A 78 3.82 13.16 1.60
N TRP A 79 3.54 12.12 2.40
CA TRP A 79 2.84 10.93 1.95
C TRP A 79 1.34 11.10 2.13
N PHE A 80 0.53 10.67 1.17
CA PHE A 80 -0.93 10.73 1.28
C PHE A 80 -1.55 9.34 1.50
N LEU A 81 -0.88 8.28 1.04
CA LEU A 81 -1.37 6.91 1.10
C LEU A 81 -0.26 5.89 1.35
N SER A 82 -0.60 4.82 2.07
CA SER A 82 0.22 3.62 2.20
C SER A 82 -0.66 2.36 2.20
N PHE A 83 -0.12 1.19 1.89
CA PHE A 83 -0.81 -0.06 2.17
C PHE A 83 0.10 -1.15 2.73
N HIS A 84 -0.51 -2.12 3.43
CA HIS A 84 0.20 -3.18 4.14
C HIS A 84 -0.62 -4.48 4.14
N CYS A 85 0.02 -5.62 3.95
CA CYS A 85 -0.66 -6.91 4.02
C CYS A 85 -0.83 -7.37 5.47
N PHE A 86 -2.06 -7.73 5.83
CA PHE A 86 -2.39 -8.48 7.05
C PHE A 86 -2.86 -9.87 6.66
N THR A 87 -2.92 -10.80 7.62
CA THR A 87 -3.29 -12.21 7.34
C THR A 87 -4.58 -12.30 6.51
N ARG A 88 -5.60 -11.53 6.89
CA ARG A 88 -6.97 -11.61 6.33
C ARG A 88 -7.32 -10.51 5.33
N TYR A 89 -6.57 -9.43 5.27
CA TYR A 89 -6.92 -8.26 4.45
C TYR A 89 -5.67 -7.48 4.03
N ILE A 90 -5.82 -6.62 3.03
CA ILE A 90 -4.88 -5.53 2.77
C ILE A 90 -5.42 -4.29 3.46
N LYS A 91 -4.60 -3.63 4.26
CA LYS A 91 -4.95 -2.34 4.88
C LYS A 91 -4.41 -1.22 4.02
N VAL A 92 -5.29 -0.39 3.47
CA VAL A 92 -4.91 0.89 2.88
C VAL A 92 -5.09 1.98 3.92
N ALA A 93 -4.08 2.82 4.11
CA ALA A 93 -4.10 3.97 5.00
C ALA A 93 -4.15 5.26 4.18
N PHE A 94 -5.18 6.06 4.41
CA PHE A 94 -5.30 7.43 3.90
C PHE A 94 -4.93 8.38 5.04
N PHE A 95 -3.79 9.08 4.94
CA PHE A 95 -3.26 9.83 6.08
C PHE A 95 -4.12 11.04 6.46
N ARG A 96 -4.81 11.62 5.48
CA ARG A 96 -5.87 12.64 5.66
C ARG A 96 -7.28 12.07 5.44
N GLY A 97 -7.47 10.79 5.72
CA GLY A 97 -8.70 10.03 5.49
C GLY A 97 -9.97 10.62 6.13
N ALA A 98 -9.86 11.30 7.27
CA ALA A 98 -10.99 11.91 7.97
C ALA A 98 -11.62 13.09 7.20
N ALA A 99 -10.91 13.68 6.24
CA ALA A 99 -11.38 14.78 5.41
C ALA A 99 -12.00 14.32 4.07
N LEU A 100 -12.02 13.00 3.81
CA LEU A 100 -12.55 12.46 2.55
C LEU A 100 -14.07 12.30 2.61
N ALA A 101 -14.70 12.35 1.44
CA ALA A 101 -16.12 12.16 1.24
C ALA A 101 -16.39 11.04 0.21
N PRO A 102 -17.07 9.95 0.58
CA PRO A 102 -17.39 9.54 1.96
C PRO A 102 -16.10 9.28 2.77
N VAL A 103 -16.20 9.25 4.09
CA VAL A 103 -15.05 8.92 4.96
C VAL A 103 -14.75 7.41 4.83
N PRO A 104 -13.49 6.96 4.61
CA PRO A 104 -13.17 5.54 4.62
C PRO A 104 -13.58 4.89 5.96
N PRO A 105 -14.08 3.65 5.93
CA PRO A 105 -14.91 3.10 7.00
C PRO A 105 -14.16 2.85 8.30
N GLU A 106 -12.87 2.56 8.23
CA GLU A 106 -12.12 2.08 9.39
C GLU A 106 -11.42 3.22 10.14
N PRO A 107 -11.64 3.38 11.45
CA PRO A 107 -11.01 4.43 12.25
C PRO A 107 -9.52 4.15 12.48
N SER A 108 -8.78 5.22 12.77
CA SER A 108 -7.40 5.14 13.27
C SER A 108 -7.31 5.74 14.68
N ARG A 109 -6.24 5.38 15.40
CA ARG A 109 -5.86 6.10 16.62
C ARG A 109 -5.41 7.53 16.32
N SER A 110 -4.89 7.77 15.12
CA SER A 110 -4.66 9.14 14.63
C SER A 110 -5.99 9.78 14.26
N ALA A 111 -6.20 11.03 14.70
CA ALA A 111 -7.42 11.77 14.40
C ALA A 111 -7.69 11.87 12.88
N ASN A 112 -6.63 12.02 12.07
CA ASN A 112 -6.73 12.32 10.65
C ASN A 112 -6.79 11.07 9.76
N THR A 113 -6.14 9.97 10.17
CA THR A 113 -5.99 8.80 9.31
C THR A 113 -7.26 7.95 9.33
N ARG A 114 -7.65 7.43 8.17
CA ARG A 114 -8.68 6.38 8.06
C ARG A 114 -8.15 5.24 7.21
N TYR A 115 -8.69 4.05 7.45
CA TYR A 115 -8.30 2.86 6.72
C TYR A 115 -9.43 2.35 5.81
N LEU A 116 -9.02 1.63 4.79
CA LEU A 116 -9.85 0.71 4.04
C LEU A 116 -9.23 -0.68 4.22
N HIS A 117 -10.02 -1.63 4.69
CA HIS A 117 -9.64 -3.04 4.69
C HIS A 117 -10.23 -3.72 3.46
N ILE A 118 -9.37 -4.29 2.62
CA ILE A 118 -9.79 -5.05 1.43
C ILE A 118 -9.63 -6.52 1.77
N PHE A 119 -10.71 -7.29 1.62
CA PHE A 119 -10.77 -8.72 1.88
C PHE A 119 -10.81 -9.51 0.58
N GLU A 120 -10.45 -10.80 0.64
CA GLU A 120 -10.41 -11.70 -0.53
C GLU A 120 -11.75 -11.81 -1.25
N ASP A 121 -12.81 -12.02 -0.46
CA ASP A 121 -14.15 -12.31 -0.96
C ASP A 121 -15.00 -11.05 -1.20
N ALA A 122 -14.39 -9.86 -1.12
CA ALA A 122 -15.07 -8.58 -1.28
C ALA A 122 -14.49 -7.80 -2.47
N PRO A 123 -15.32 -7.41 -3.45
CA PRO A 123 -14.82 -6.62 -4.57
C PRO A 123 -14.37 -5.24 -4.10
N LEU A 124 -13.25 -4.76 -4.65
CA LEU A 124 -12.81 -3.39 -4.49
C LEU A 124 -13.72 -2.49 -5.34
N ASP A 125 -14.39 -1.51 -4.72
CA ASP A 125 -15.01 -0.41 -5.46
C ASP A 125 -13.92 0.52 -5.99
N GLU A 126 -13.51 0.28 -7.23
CA GLU A 126 -12.41 1.00 -7.87
C GLU A 126 -12.74 2.45 -8.23
N THR A 127 -14.03 2.77 -8.41
CA THR A 127 -14.48 4.14 -8.67
C THR A 127 -14.34 4.94 -7.39
N GLN A 128 -14.91 4.43 -6.29
CA GLN A 128 -14.78 5.06 -4.98
C GLN A 128 -13.31 5.15 -4.53
N PHE A 129 -12.52 4.10 -4.77
CA PHE A 129 -11.09 4.11 -4.42
C PHE A 129 -10.34 5.21 -5.16
N ARG A 130 -10.52 5.35 -6.47
CA ARG A 130 -9.87 6.43 -7.25
C ARG A 130 -10.31 7.81 -6.78
N ASP A 131 -11.59 7.98 -6.44
CA ASP A 131 -12.09 9.26 -5.94
C ASP A 131 -11.47 9.61 -4.58
N TRP A 132 -11.26 8.62 -3.69
CA TRP A 132 -10.49 8.84 -2.46
C TRP A 132 -9.04 9.21 -2.73
N VAL A 133 -8.38 8.54 -3.69
CA VAL A 133 -6.99 8.87 -4.05
C VAL A 133 -6.89 10.31 -4.56
N ARG A 134 -7.79 10.74 -5.43
CA ARG A 134 -7.83 12.14 -5.93
C ARG A 134 -8.04 13.14 -4.79
N GLN A 135 -8.98 12.86 -3.90
CA GLN A 135 -9.27 13.74 -2.77
C GLN A 135 -8.07 13.84 -1.82
N VAL A 136 -7.48 12.71 -1.41
CA VAL A 136 -6.37 12.73 -0.46
C VAL A 136 -5.10 13.34 -1.07
N ALA A 137 -4.89 13.19 -2.38
CA ALA A 137 -3.78 13.79 -3.10
C ALA A 137 -3.89 15.33 -3.20
N ALA A 138 -5.11 15.88 -3.13
CA ALA A 138 -5.33 17.33 -3.09
C ALA A 138 -5.11 17.95 -1.69
N LEU A 139 -4.84 17.13 -0.67
CA LEU A 139 -4.60 17.56 0.71
C LEU A 139 -3.09 17.54 1.03
N PRO A 140 -2.62 18.35 2.00
CA PRO A 140 -1.23 18.29 2.44
C PRO A 140 -0.84 16.88 2.91
N GLY A 141 0.26 16.37 2.35
CA GLY A 141 0.81 15.06 2.71
C GLY A 141 1.34 15.03 4.15
N GLU A 142 1.40 13.82 4.71
CA GLU A 142 1.95 13.57 6.03
C GLU A 142 3.49 13.45 5.96
N ARG A 143 4.18 14.23 6.81
CA ARG A 143 5.64 14.16 6.92
C ARG A 143 6.02 13.06 7.89
N MET A 144 6.78 12.08 7.41
CA MET A 144 7.21 10.89 8.16
C MET A 144 8.67 10.52 7.86
#